data_AF-A0A970MBS1-F1
#
_entry.id   AF-A0A970MBS1-F1
#
_cell.length_a   1.000
_cell.length_b   1.000
_cell.length_c   1.000
_cell.angle_alpha   90.00
_cell.angle_beta   90.00
_cell.angle_gamma   90.00
#
_symmetry.space_group_name_H-M   'P 1'
#
loop_
_entity.id
_entity.type
_entity.pdbx_description
1 polymer ?
#
loop_
_entity_poly.entity_id
_entity_poly.type
_entity_poly.pdbx_seq_one_letter_code
_entity_poly.pdbx_strand_id
1 'polypeptide(L)'
;MHIAGMIENAHTQEVLENVKYFFCCDQKKVGITEYENRFRNRKTWQDYISALYQAEIETLIVKIQEEQLNEVLDNLPIDTLLVNEYWQWQRVSEKIRQDKKNLYKHLMIILNSDVIKSPDFSDEKKCRLLCYGFNSNSKVTTSSTGEPSISGQFLCCIRERVISTNGKTVEPQEYVMNLDSMNMNPYDILAAASFAVLHDVDLNKVRR
;
A
#
# COMPACT_ATOMS: atom_id res chain seq x y z
N MET A 1 -8.98 10.97 7.48
CA MET A 1 -8.77 10.37 6.15
C MET A 1 -7.28 10.17 5.98
N HIS A 2 -6.90 8.96 5.64
CA HIS A 2 -5.51 8.59 5.36
C HIS A 2 -5.25 8.75 3.86
N ILE A 3 -4.13 9.36 3.50
CA ILE A 3 -3.79 9.64 2.10
C ILE A 3 -2.59 8.78 1.73
N ALA A 4 -2.82 7.87 0.79
CA ALA A 4 -1.80 7.02 0.22
C ALA A 4 -1.42 7.50 -1.19
N GLY A 5 -0.15 7.32 -1.55
CA GLY A 5 0.34 7.40 -2.91
C GLY A 5 0.64 6.00 -3.45
N MET A 6 0.43 5.79 -4.74
CA MET A 6 0.89 4.60 -5.43
C MET A 6 1.64 5.04 -6.69
N ILE A 7 2.92 4.68 -6.79
CA ILE A 7 3.72 5.01 -7.98
C ILE A 7 3.31 4.05 -9.09
N GLU A 8 2.82 4.61 -10.21
CA GLU A 8 2.24 3.83 -11.29
C GLU A 8 3.29 2.93 -11.96
N ASN A 9 2.85 1.73 -12.34
CA ASN A 9 3.57 0.73 -13.10
C ASN A 9 2.60 -0.25 -13.78
N ALA A 10 3.13 -1.29 -14.44
CA ALA A 10 2.33 -2.27 -15.17
C ALA A 10 1.31 -3.06 -14.31
N HIS A 11 1.51 -3.13 -12.99
CA HIS A 11 0.66 -3.88 -12.05
C HIS A 11 -0.32 -3.01 -11.27
N THR A 12 -0.37 -1.71 -11.58
CA THR A 12 -1.12 -0.74 -10.77
C THR A 12 -2.60 -1.03 -10.75
N GLN A 13 -3.17 -1.41 -11.90
CA GLN A 13 -4.60 -1.67 -12.00
C GLN A 13 -5.01 -2.88 -11.16
N GLU A 14 -4.26 -3.97 -11.25
CA GLU A 14 -4.50 -5.23 -10.55
C GLU A 14 -4.44 -5.05 -9.02
N VAL A 15 -3.42 -4.32 -8.53
CA VAL A 15 -3.30 -3.99 -7.11
C VAL A 15 -4.48 -3.14 -6.64
N LEU A 16 -4.87 -2.10 -7.39
CA LEU A 16 -5.98 -1.23 -7.02
C LEU A 16 -7.32 -1.97 -7.03
N GLU A 17 -7.54 -2.90 -7.96
CA GLU A 17 -8.72 -3.76 -7.99
C GLU A 17 -8.78 -4.66 -6.76
N ASN A 18 -7.67 -5.28 -6.38
CA ASN A 18 -7.59 -6.08 -5.15
C ASN A 18 -7.81 -5.22 -3.90
N VAL A 19 -7.25 -4.00 -3.83
CA VAL A 19 -7.50 -3.08 -2.71
C VAL A 19 -8.99 -2.71 -2.62
N LYS A 20 -9.61 -2.28 -3.73
CA LYS A 20 -11.05 -1.97 -3.75
C LYS A 20 -11.87 -3.15 -3.27
N TYR A 21 -11.52 -4.34 -3.75
CA TYR A 21 -12.20 -5.57 -3.42
C TYR A 21 -12.09 -5.90 -1.92
N PHE A 22 -10.89 -5.89 -1.35
CA PHE A 22 -10.67 -6.15 0.08
C PHE A 22 -11.39 -5.15 0.97
N PHE A 23 -11.32 -3.86 0.65
CA PHE A 23 -12.03 -2.81 1.39
C PHE A 23 -13.55 -3.01 1.33
N CYS A 24 -14.08 -3.36 0.15
CA CYS A 24 -15.51 -3.63 -0.04
C CYS A 24 -16.00 -4.79 0.83
N CYS A 25 -15.24 -5.89 0.91
CA CYS A 25 -15.58 -7.05 1.76
C CYS A 25 -15.72 -6.71 3.25
N ASP A 26 -15.02 -5.68 3.72
CA ASP A 26 -15.07 -5.20 5.10
C ASP A 26 -15.86 -3.88 5.26
N GLN A 27 -16.68 -3.53 4.25
CA GLN A 27 -17.52 -2.32 4.25
C GLN A 27 -16.75 -1.00 4.43
N LYS A 28 -15.46 -0.96 4.11
CA LYS A 28 -14.65 0.25 4.13
C LYS A 28 -14.63 0.91 2.75
N LYS A 29 -14.59 2.25 2.73
CA LYS A 29 -14.57 3.03 1.49
C LYS A 29 -13.18 3.56 1.19
N VAL A 30 -12.68 3.23 0.00
CA VAL A 30 -11.43 3.76 -0.55
C VAL A 30 -11.72 4.59 -1.80
N GLY A 31 -11.23 5.81 -1.83
CA GLY A 31 -11.22 6.68 -3.00
C GLY A 31 -9.94 6.49 -3.79
N ILE A 32 -10.02 6.53 -5.11
CA ILE A 32 -8.85 6.44 -5.99
C ILE A 32 -8.91 7.58 -6.99
N THR A 33 -7.81 8.32 -7.13
CA THR A 33 -7.68 9.44 -8.06
C THR A 33 -6.30 9.46 -8.69
N GLU A 34 -6.17 10.10 -9.83
CA GLU A 34 -4.86 10.50 -10.37
C GLU A 34 -4.40 11.79 -9.72
N TYR A 35 -3.09 12.00 -9.66
CA TYR A 35 -2.56 13.31 -9.30
C TYR A 35 -2.83 14.32 -10.41
N GLU A 36 -3.47 15.44 -10.04
CA GLU A 36 -3.74 16.53 -10.96
C GLU A 36 -3.04 17.81 -10.50
N ASN A 37 -2.53 18.60 -11.44
CA ASN A 37 -1.84 19.88 -11.16
C ASN A 37 -2.67 20.85 -10.29
N ARG A 38 -4.01 20.78 -10.33
CA ARG A 38 -4.89 21.60 -9.49
C ARG A 38 -4.74 21.32 -7.99
N PHE A 39 -4.23 20.14 -7.60
CA PHE A 39 -3.97 19.79 -6.21
C PHE A 39 -2.78 20.55 -5.61
N ARG A 40 -1.95 21.23 -6.42
CA ARG A 40 -0.99 22.24 -5.92
C ARG A 40 -1.67 23.37 -5.16
N ASN A 41 -2.90 23.71 -5.53
CA ASN A 41 -3.66 24.73 -4.83
C ASN A 41 -4.22 24.14 -3.53
N ARG A 42 -3.74 24.65 -2.39
CA ARG A 42 -4.16 24.19 -1.05
C ARG A 42 -5.67 24.25 -0.85
N LYS A 43 -6.35 25.28 -1.37
CA LYS A 43 -7.81 25.41 -1.25
C LYS A 43 -8.51 24.32 -2.06
N THR A 44 -8.12 24.13 -3.32
CA THR A 44 -8.67 23.06 -4.17
C THR A 44 -8.47 21.69 -3.55
N TRP A 45 -7.28 21.41 -3.00
CA TRP A 45 -7.01 20.17 -2.27
C TRP A 45 -7.94 20.03 -1.06
N GLN A 46 -8.04 21.06 -0.21
CA GLN A 46 -8.92 21.03 0.97
C GLN A 46 -10.39 20.83 0.63
N ASP A 47 -10.89 21.48 -0.43
CA ASP A 47 -12.26 21.33 -0.91
C ASP A 47 -12.49 19.88 -1.40
N TYR A 48 -11.53 19.31 -2.14
CA TYR A 48 -11.58 17.92 -2.60
C TYR A 48 -11.59 16.93 -1.43
N ILE A 49 -10.68 17.09 -0.46
CA ILE A 49 -10.66 16.26 0.76
C ILE A 49 -11.96 16.38 1.54
N SER A 50 -12.53 17.58 1.65
CA SER A 50 -13.81 17.79 2.34
C SER A 50 -14.97 17.06 1.66
N ALA A 51 -15.00 17.04 0.32
CA ALA A 51 -15.99 16.27 -0.44
C ALA A 51 -15.84 14.76 -0.21
N LEU A 52 -14.60 14.25 -0.15
CA LEU A 52 -14.35 12.83 0.16
C LEU A 52 -14.81 12.45 1.57
N TYR A 53 -14.57 13.32 2.57
CA TYR A 53 -15.10 13.12 3.92
C TYR A 53 -16.63 13.06 3.95
N GLN A 54 -17.32 13.94 3.21
CA GLN A 54 -18.78 13.91 3.10
C GLN A 54 -19.32 12.62 2.44
N ALA A 55 -18.52 12.00 1.57
CA ALA A 55 -18.82 10.71 0.97
C ALA A 55 -18.44 9.51 1.88
N GLU A 56 -17.94 9.78 3.09
CA GLU A 56 -17.44 8.79 4.06
C GLU A 56 -16.26 7.97 3.53
N ILE A 57 -15.44 8.57 2.66
CA ILE A 57 -14.22 7.93 2.18
C ILE A 57 -13.14 8.07 3.25
N GLU A 58 -12.69 6.95 3.79
CA GLU A 58 -11.73 6.91 4.89
C GLU A 58 -10.28 6.96 4.41
N THR A 59 -10.04 6.42 3.22
CA THR A 59 -8.72 6.28 2.61
C THR A 59 -8.76 6.78 1.18
N LEU A 60 -7.80 7.63 0.80
CA LEU A 60 -7.60 8.08 -0.58
C LEU A 60 -6.29 7.50 -1.11
N ILE A 61 -6.31 6.89 -2.29
CA ILE A 61 -5.10 6.52 -3.03
C ILE A 61 -4.95 7.48 -4.21
N VAL A 62 -3.83 8.18 -4.25
CA VAL A 62 -3.40 9.01 -5.38
C VAL A 62 -2.47 8.17 -6.24
N LYS A 63 -2.85 7.93 -7.49
CA LYS A 63 -1.97 7.36 -8.51
C LYS A 63 -0.97 8.44 -8.93
N ILE A 64 0.31 8.10 -8.87
CA ILE A 64 1.44 9.01 -9.06
C ILE A 64 2.23 8.53 -10.26
N GLN A 65 2.23 9.32 -11.34
CA GLN A 65 3.15 9.09 -12.43
C GLN A 65 4.58 9.34 -11.96
N GLU A 66 5.54 8.63 -12.53
CA GLU A 66 6.95 8.69 -12.11
C GLU A 66 7.50 10.13 -12.11
N GLU A 67 7.18 10.90 -13.15
CA GLU A 67 7.59 12.29 -13.34
C GLU A 67 6.99 13.24 -12.28
N GLN A 68 5.86 12.87 -11.68
CA GLN A 68 5.14 13.66 -10.67
C GLN A 68 5.60 13.37 -9.24
N LEU A 69 6.38 12.30 -9.01
CA LEU A 69 6.74 11.81 -7.67
C LEU A 69 7.26 12.90 -6.74
N ASN A 70 8.23 13.68 -7.21
CA ASN A 70 8.84 14.73 -6.39
C ASN A 70 7.83 15.79 -5.98
N GLU A 71 6.99 16.21 -6.92
CA GLU A 71 5.97 17.21 -6.72
C GLU A 71 4.90 16.74 -5.75
N VAL A 72 4.44 15.49 -5.88
CA VAL A 72 3.46 14.89 -4.97
C VAL A 72 4.00 14.86 -3.55
N LEU A 73 5.23 14.38 -3.37
CA LEU A 73 5.86 14.30 -2.03
C LEU A 73 6.15 15.68 -1.42
N ASP A 74 6.33 16.72 -2.22
CA ASP A 74 6.54 18.09 -1.73
C ASP A 74 5.23 18.83 -1.40
N ASN A 75 4.13 18.50 -2.07
CA ASN A 75 2.89 19.29 -1.99
C ASN A 75 1.73 18.59 -1.29
N LEU A 76 1.70 17.24 -1.26
CA LEU A 76 0.62 16.48 -0.65
C LEU A 76 1.07 15.82 0.66
N PRO A 77 0.20 15.79 1.69
CA PRO A 77 0.49 15.09 2.94
C PRO A 77 0.28 13.58 2.75
N ILE A 78 1.22 12.91 2.08
CA ILE A 78 1.19 11.46 1.87
C ILE A 78 1.57 10.75 3.17
N ASP A 79 0.67 9.91 3.68
CA ASP A 79 0.85 9.09 4.88
C ASP A 79 1.43 7.71 4.56
N THR A 80 1.15 7.18 3.37
CA THR A 80 1.65 5.88 2.90
C THR A 80 2.02 5.93 1.43
N LEU A 81 3.10 5.27 1.02
CA LEU A 81 3.51 5.17 -0.37
C LEU A 81 3.71 3.69 -0.75
N LEU A 82 3.00 3.22 -1.77
CA LEU A 82 3.24 1.91 -2.38
C LEU A 82 4.32 2.05 -3.45
N VAL A 83 5.38 1.25 -3.29
CA VAL A 83 6.55 1.24 -4.17
C VAL A 83 6.77 -0.19 -4.66
N ASN A 84 6.51 -0.41 -5.94
CA ASN A 84 6.49 -1.76 -6.51
C ASN A 84 7.83 -2.15 -7.16
N GLU A 85 8.63 -1.15 -7.57
CA GLU A 85 9.84 -1.39 -8.36
C GLU A 85 11.11 -0.80 -7.73
N TYR A 86 12.25 -1.44 -8.01
CA TYR A 86 13.53 -1.04 -7.45
C TYR A 86 13.94 0.39 -7.82
N TRP A 87 13.75 0.81 -9.07
CA TRP A 87 14.10 2.17 -9.48
C TRP A 87 13.20 3.23 -8.82
N GLN A 88 11.92 2.90 -8.58
CA GLN A 88 11.01 3.77 -7.83
C GLN A 88 11.55 3.98 -6.42
N TRP A 89 11.98 2.89 -5.76
CA TRP A 89 12.62 2.95 -4.46
C TRP A 89 13.90 3.79 -4.46
N GLN A 90 14.75 3.68 -5.48
CA GLN A 90 15.95 4.52 -5.57
C GLN A 90 15.61 6.01 -5.53
N ARG A 91 14.58 6.45 -6.28
CA ARG A 91 14.14 7.84 -6.30
C ARG A 91 13.52 8.28 -4.96
N VAL A 92 12.66 7.46 -4.39
CA VAL A 92 12.02 7.72 -3.08
C VAL A 92 13.07 7.80 -1.97
N SER A 93 13.96 6.82 -1.91
CA SER A 93 15.02 6.73 -0.90
C SER A 93 16.01 7.89 -1.01
N GLU A 94 16.36 8.33 -2.23
CA GLU A 94 17.19 9.52 -2.41
C GLU A 94 16.53 10.76 -1.80
N LYS A 95 15.23 10.98 -2.08
CA LYS A 95 14.49 12.12 -1.53
C LYS A 95 14.39 12.05 0.00
N ILE A 96 14.11 10.87 0.55
CA ILE A 96 14.09 10.65 2.01
C ILE A 96 15.48 10.87 2.62
N ARG A 97 16.55 10.44 1.93
CA ARG A 97 17.92 10.61 2.43
C ARG A 97 18.32 12.08 2.53
N GLN A 98 17.88 12.90 1.56
CA GLN A 98 18.11 14.33 1.51
C GLN A 98 17.26 15.14 2.52
N ASP A 99 16.23 14.54 3.11
CA ASP A 99 15.37 15.17 4.11
C ASP A 99 16.11 15.39 5.44
N LYS A 100 16.64 16.60 5.62
CA LYS A 100 17.31 17.02 6.86
C LYS A 100 16.32 17.34 7.99
N LYS A 101 15.02 17.47 7.70
CA LYS A 101 14.00 17.90 8.65
C LYS A 101 13.19 16.74 9.23
N ASN A 102 13.43 15.51 8.78
CA ASN A 102 12.70 14.30 9.17
C ASN A 102 11.18 14.40 8.92
N LEU A 103 10.78 15.11 7.87
CA LEU A 103 9.40 15.19 7.38
C LEU A 103 8.83 13.81 7.06
N TYR A 104 9.66 12.89 6.56
CA TYR A 104 9.23 11.55 6.16
C TYR A 104 9.25 10.51 7.29
N LYS A 105 9.62 10.88 8.52
CA LYS A 105 9.78 9.93 9.64
C LYS A 105 8.53 9.06 9.88
N HIS A 106 7.35 9.63 9.63
CA HIS A 106 6.07 8.94 9.83
C HIS A 106 5.49 8.34 8.55
N LEU A 107 6.08 8.61 7.38
CA LEU A 107 5.68 8.03 6.11
C LEU A 107 5.88 6.51 6.16
N MET A 108 4.82 5.76 5.86
CA MET A 108 4.88 4.31 5.69
C MET A 108 5.16 3.97 4.22
N ILE A 109 6.22 3.22 3.94
CA ILE A 109 6.49 2.68 2.62
C ILE A 109 6.09 1.21 2.60
N ILE A 110 5.21 0.84 1.68
CA ILE A 110 4.89 -0.56 1.39
C ILE A 110 5.70 -0.98 0.17
N LEU A 111 6.50 -2.04 0.29
CA LEU A 111 7.42 -2.45 -0.77
C LEU A 111 7.57 -3.96 -0.90
N ASN A 112 7.89 -4.41 -2.11
CA ASN A 112 8.24 -5.80 -2.40
C ASN A 112 9.69 -6.07 -2.01
N SER A 113 9.90 -6.82 -0.93
CA SER A 113 11.24 -7.11 -0.44
C SER A 113 11.99 -8.20 -1.22
N ASP A 114 11.32 -8.95 -2.10
CA ASP A 114 12.00 -9.87 -3.02
C ASP A 114 12.72 -9.12 -4.14
N VAL A 115 12.18 -7.96 -4.52
CA VAL A 115 12.74 -7.08 -5.54
C VAL A 115 13.68 -6.04 -4.92
N ILE A 116 13.32 -5.50 -3.76
CA ILE A 116 14.03 -4.41 -3.09
C ILE A 116 14.67 -4.96 -1.80
N LYS A 117 16.00 -5.12 -1.79
CA LYS A 117 16.67 -5.88 -0.74
C LYS A 117 16.96 -5.05 0.51
N SER A 118 16.94 -5.73 1.66
CA SER A 118 17.18 -5.16 3.00
C SER A 118 18.43 -4.29 3.21
N PRO A 119 19.63 -4.59 2.64
CA PRO A 119 20.78 -3.70 2.80
C PRO A 119 20.56 -2.29 2.22
N ASP A 120 19.57 -2.09 1.35
CA ASP A 120 19.19 -0.76 0.84
C ASP A 120 18.31 0.04 1.83
N PHE A 121 17.86 -0.55 2.94
CA PHE A 121 16.95 0.05 3.93
C PHE A 121 17.65 0.68 5.15
N SER A 122 18.87 1.19 4.98
CA SER A 122 19.58 1.92 6.06
C SER A 122 18.81 3.15 6.58
N ASP A 123 17.78 3.60 5.85
CA ASP A 123 16.92 4.74 6.14
C ASP A 123 15.66 4.40 6.98
N GLU A 124 15.56 3.22 7.62
CA GLU A 124 14.47 2.85 8.55
C GLU A 124 14.23 3.87 9.70
N LYS A 125 15.21 4.74 9.99
CA LYS A 125 15.04 5.85 10.95
C LYS A 125 14.35 7.08 10.34
N LYS A 126 14.34 7.20 9.02
CA LYS A 126 13.82 8.34 8.26
C LYS A 126 12.44 8.08 7.64
N CYS A 127 11.99 6.83 7.60
CA CYS A 127 10.62 6.43 7.24
C CYS A 127 10.32 5.05 7.84
N ARG A 128 9.05 4.63 7.83
CA ARG A 128 8.62 3.30 8.30
C ARG A 128 8.44 2.38 7.11
N LEU A 129 8.77 1.09 7.26
CA LEU A 129 8.65 0.10 6.19
C LEU A 129 7.64 -1.00 6.55
N LEU A 130 6.84 -1.39 5.57
CA LEU A 130 6.01 -2.60 5.57
C LEU A 130 6.36 -3.43 4.33
N CYS A 131 7.18 -4.45 4.54
CA CYS A 131 7.66 -5.32 3.47
C CYS A 131 6.69 -6.46 3.18
N TYR A 132 6.41 -6.69 1.91
CA TYR A 132 5.74 -7.89 1.42
C TYR A 132 6.63 -8.70 0.48
N GLY A 133 6.25 -9.95 0.22
CA GLY A 133 7.01 -10.89 -0.60
C GLY A 133 7.09 -12.28 0.01
N PHE A 134 7.91 -13.14 -0.56
CA PHE A 134 8.11 -14.55 -0.22
C PHE A 134 9.34 -14.78 0.67
N ASN A 135 10.27 -13.82 0.74
CA ASN A 135 11.46 -13.96 1.58
C ASN A 135 11.19 -13.70 3.08
N SER A 136 12.20 -14.03 3.90
CA SER A 136 12.17 -13.92 5.35
C SER A 136 12.08 -12.50 5.92
N ASN A 137 12.31 -11.46 5.12
CA ASN A 137 12.19 -10.05 5.53
C ASN A 137 10.77 -9.50 5.31
N SER A 138 9.90 -10.27 4.66
CA SER A 138 8.50 -9.89 4.44
C SER A 138 7.67 -10.12 5.71
N LYS A 139 6.95 -9.09 6.14
CA LYS A 139 5.94 -9.17 7.20
C LYS A 139 4.63 -9.72 6.67
N VAL A 140 4.30 -9.38 5.43
CA VAL A 140 3.13 -9.89 4.71
C VAL A 140 3.63 -10.84 3.63
N THR A 141 3.29 -12.10 3.75
CA THR A 141 3.76 -13.15 2.84
C THR A 141 2.63 -14.12 2.51
N THR A 142 2.95 -15.21 1.83
CA THR A 142 2.06 -16.35 1.69
C THR A 142 2.73 -17.61 2.23
N SER A 143 1.99 -18.39 3.02
CA SER A 143 2.46 -19.66 3.57
C SER A 143 2.32 -20.82 2.59
N SER A 144 1.54 -20.62 1.52
CA SER A 144 1.43 -21.55 0.40
C SER A 144 0.84 -20.82 -0.80
N THR A 145 1.58 -20.78 -1.90
CA THR A 145 0.97 -20.72 -3.23
C THR A 145 0.63 -22.15 -3.62
N GLY A 146 -0.36 -22.76 -2.96
CA GLY A 146 -0.92 -24.01 -3.50
C GLY A 146 -1.20 -23.79 -4.98
N GLU A 147 -0.93 -24.77 -5.84
CA GLU A 147 -1.18 -24.65 -7.28
C GLU A 147 -2.53 -23.93 -7.47
N PRO A 148 -2.54 -22.67 -7.96
CA PRO A 148 -3.76 -21.86 -8.03
C PRO A 148 -4.85 -22.54 -8.88
N SER A 149 -4.43 -23.53 -9.67
CA SER A 149 -5.26 -24.40 -10.48
C SER A 149 -6.15 -25.38 -9.72
N ILE A 150 -5.93 -25.64 -8.42
CA ILE A 150 -6.63 -26.73 -7.70
C ILE A 150 -7.58 -26.24 -6.61
N SER A 151 -7.33 -25.10 -5.95
CA SER A 151 -8.13 -24.70 -4.77
C SER A 151 -8.79 -23.31 -4.82
N GLY A 152 -8.39 -22.40 -5.71
CA GLY A 152 -8.91 -21.02 -5.71
C GLY A 152 -8.63 -20.24 -4.41
N GLN A 153 -7.74 -20.75 -3.57
CA GLN A 153 -7.43 -20.19 -2.25
C GLN A 153 -6.03 -19.60 -2.22
N PHE A 154 -5.93 -18.37 -1.73
CA PHE A 154 -4.67 -17.71 -1.43
C PHE A 154 -4.50 -17.59 0.09
N LEU A 155 -3.45 -18.18 0.63
CA LEU A 155 -3.12 -18.07 2.05
C LEU A 155 -2.22 -16.86 2.28
N CYS A 156 -2.76 -15.76 2.80
CA CYS A 156 -1.97 -14.59 3.18
C CYS A 156 -1.55 -14.71 4.66
N CYS A 157 -0.27 -14.53 4.94
CA CYS A 157 0.29 -14.67 6.28
C CYS A 157 0.90 -13.34 6.74
N ILE A 158 0.51 -12.92 7.94
CA ILE A 158 1.13 -11.82 8.68
C ILE A 158 2.06 -12.44 9.71
N ARG A 159 3.37 -12.29 9.50
CA ARG A 159 4.40 -12.96 10.30
C ARG A 159 4.74 -12.23 11.59
N GLU A 160 4.55 -10.92 11.60
CA GLU A 160 4.88 -10.04 12.71
C GLU A 160 3.77 -9.03 12.93
N ARG A 161 3.71 -8.50 14.15
CA ARG A 161 2.76 -7.47 14.54
C ARG A 161 2.82 -6.26 13.58
N VAL A 162 1.66 -5.84 13.10
CA VAL A 162 1.48 -4.60 12.32
C VAL A 162 0.59 -3.64 13.11
N ILE A 163 1.04 -2.39 13.24
CA ILE A 163 0.21 -1.31 13.80
C ILE A 163 -0.47 -0.60 12.63
N SER A 164 -1.79 -0.70 12.57
CA SER A 164 -2.62 -0.09 11.52
C SER A 164 -2.67 1.44 11.63
N THR A 165 -3.21 2.09 10.60
CA THR A 165 -3.36 3.55 10.51
C THR A 165 -4.33 4.12 11.54
N ASN A 166 -5.28 3.30 12.02
CA ASN A 166 -6.17 3.66 13.13
C ASN A 166 -5.59 3.30 14.53
N GLY A 167 -4.33 2.87 14.61
CA GLY A 167 -3.63 2.56 15.85
C GLY A 167 -3.96 1.19 16.45
N LYS A 168 -4.78 0.38 15.78
CA LYS A 168 -5.02 -1.00 16.20
C LYS A 168 -3.82 -1.89 15.89
N THR A 169 -3.75 -2.99 16.63
CA THR A 169 -2.71 -3.98 16.46
C THR A 169 -3.27 -5.17 15.70
N VAL A 170 -2.71 -5.46 14.53
CA VAL A 170 -2.93 -6.71 13.80
C VAL A 170 -1.87 -7.70 14.27
N GLU A 171 -2.31 -8.74 14.96
CA GLU A 171 -1.43 -9.80 15.46
C GLU A 171 -1.04 -10.77 14.33
N PRO A 172 0.08 -11.50 14.47
CA PRO A 172 0.47 -12.53 13.51
C PRO A 172 -0.63 -13.56 13.32
N GLN A 173 -1.09 -13.73 12.07
CA GLN A 173 -2.13 -14.68 11.72
C GLN A 173 -2.12 -15.01 10.22
N GLU A 174 -2.83 -16.08 9.87
CA GLU A 174 -3.07 -16.48 8.48
C GLU A 174 -4.50 -16.18 8.08
N TYR A 175 -4.68 -15.70 6.85
CA TYR A 175 -5.96 -15.42 6.23
C TYR A 175 -6.15 -16.31 5.02
N VAL A 176 -7.30 -16.99 4.97
CA VAL A 176 -7.72 -17.77 3.82
C VAL A 176 -8.56 -16.88 2.92
N MET A 177 -7.97 -16.40 1.83
CA MET A 177 -8.69 -15.61 0.83
C MET A 177 -9.17 -16.52 -0.29
N ASN A 178 -10.49 -16.54 -0.54
CA ASN A 178 -11.03 -17.26 -1.70
C ASN A 178 -11.01 -16.29 -2.89
N LEU A 179 -10.13 -16.53 -3.85
CA LEU A 179 -9.91 -15.70 -5.03
C LEU A 179 -10.18 -16.56 -6.27
N ASP A 180 -11.33 -16.31 -6.92
CA ASP A 180 -11.88 -17.10 -8.02
C ASP A 180 -11.11 -17.06 -9.37
N SER A 181 -9.81 -16.77 -9.38
CA SER A 181 -9.06 -16.64 -10.64
C SER A 181 -7.69 -17.29 -10.64
N MET A 182 -7.48 -18.18 -11.62
CA MET A 182 -6.23 -18.89 -11.86
C MET A 182 -5.05 -18.02 -12.31
N ASN A 183 -5.23 -16.71 -12.54
CA ASN A 183 -4.24 -15.86 -13.19
C ASN A 183 -3.82 -14.60 -12.40
N MET A 184 -4.19 -14.49 -11.12
CA MET A 184 -3.71 -13.34 -10.32
C MET A 184 -2.25 -13.53 -9.94
N ASN A 185 -1.45 -12.51 -10.22
CA ASN A 185 -0.09 -12.44 -9.74
C ASN A 185 -0.10 -12.35 -8.19
N PRO A 186 0.57 -13.29 -7.49
CA PRO A 186 0.57 -13.29 -6.03
C PRO A 186 1.21 -12.03 -5.43
N TYR A 187 2.14 -11.38 -6.12
CA TYR A 187 2.71 -10.10 -5.66
C TYR A 187 1.68 -8.98 -5.61
N ASP A 188 0.74 -8.95 -6.56
CA ASP A 188 -0.29 -7.91 -6.64
C ASP A 188 -1.32 -8.10 -5.50
N ILE A 189 -1.61 -9.36 -5.17
CA ILE A 189 -2.42 -9.73 -4.00
C ILE A 189 -1.71 -9.31 -2.71
N LEU A 190 -0.42 -9.62 -2.55
CA LEU A 190 0.35 -9.29 -1.35
C LEU A 190 0.51 -7.78 -1.15
N ALA A 191 0.71 -7.00 -2.22
CA ALA A 191 0.75 -5.55 -2.15
C ALA A 191 -0.60 -4.99 -1.64
N ALA A 192 -1.71 -5.45 -2.22
CA ALA A 192 -3.05 -5.05 -1.80
C ALA A 192 -3.38 -5.50 -0.38
N ALA A 193 -2.99 -6.72 0.01
CA ALA A 193 -3.21 -7.26 1.35
C ALA A 193 -2.40 -6.49 2.39
N SER A 194 -1.17 -6.08 2.07
CA SER A 194 -0.35 -5.24 2.94
C SER A 194 -1.00 -3.89 3.20
N PHE A 195 -1.55 -3.28 2.17
CA PHE A 195 -2.31 -2.04 2.30
C PHE A 195 -3.59 -2.26 3.13
N ALA A 196 -4.37 -3.30 2.82
CA ALA A 196 -5.59 -3.63 3.56
C ALA A 196 -5.33 -3.87 5.05
N VAL A 197 -4.30 -4.65 5.40
CA VAL A 197 -3.88 -4.91 6.79
C VAL A 197 -3.44 -3.63 7.49
N LEU A 198 -2.64 -2.79 6.82
CA LEU A 198 -2.27 -1.48 7.34
C LEU A 198 -3.51 -0.60 7.63
N HIS A 199 -4.60 -0.82 6.91
CA HIS A 199 -5.89 -0.16 7.08
C HIS A 199 -6.91 -0.95 7.92
N ASP A 200 -6.46 -1.94 8.69
CA ASP A 200 -7.30 -2.72 9.61
C ASP A 200 -8.48 -3.41 8.91
N VAL A 201 -8.30 -3.80 7.64
CA VAL A 201 -9.29 -4.57 6.88
C VAL A 201 -9.21 -6.04 7.29
N ASP A 202 -10.34 -6.64 7.65
CA ASP A 202 -10.42 -8.07 7.97
C ASP A 202 -10.39 -8.93 6.71
N LEU A 203 -9.21 -9.44 6.37
CA LEU A 203 -9.01 -10.28 5.19
C LEU A 203 -9.74 -11.63 5.28
N ASN A 204 -10.25 -12.08 6.44
CA ASN A 204 -11.08 -13.29 6.53
C ASN A 204 -12.45 -13.13 5.86
N LYS A 205 -12.88 -11.89 5.61
CA LYS A 205 -14.13 -11.58 4.91
C LYS A 205 -14.01 -11.66 3.40
N VAL A 206 -12.79 -11.83 2.87
CA VAL A 206 -12.50 -11.87 1.44
C VAL A 206 -12.98 -13.20 0.82
N ARG A 207 -14.04 -13.12 0.01
CA ARG A 207 -14.68 -14.26 -0.67
C ARG A 207 -15.13 -13.82 -2.06
N ARG A 208 -14.27 -14.01 -3.06
CA ARG A 208 -14.47 -13.48 -4.43
C ARG A 208 -15.33 -14.41 -5.24
#